data_AF-T0M4W9-F1
#
_entry.id   AF-T0M4W9-F1
#
_cell.length_a   1.000
_cell.length_b   1.000
_cell.length_c   1.000
_cell.angle_alpha   90.00
_cell.angle_beta   90.00
_cell.angle_gamma   90.00
#
_symmetry.space_group_name_H-M   'P 1'
#
loop_
_entity.id
_entity.type
_entity.pdbx_description
1 polymer ?
#
loop_
_entity_poly.entity_id
_entity_poly.type
_entity_poly.pdbx_seq_one_letter_code
_entity_poly.pdbx_strand_id
1 'polypeptide(L)'
;MTADLVDDVFRRLQKEGFQEIALEFARENVEQIRFSASSTDLHNYWDEENLSVFAAMNGRTVSTVIKDPASVDQAIIRLKEVALRTPENPFICLHYRGTPDIR
;
A
#
# COMPACT_ATOMS: atom_id res chain seq x y z
N MET A 1 -11.91 10.79 -1.56
CA MET A 1 -10.60 10.99 -2.19
C MET A 1 -10.09 9.69 -2.84
N THR A 2 -10.97 8.84 -3.39
CA THR A 2 -10.70 7.39 -3.40
C THR A 2 -10.39 6.76 -4.76
N ALA A 3 -10.96 7.25 -5.87
CA ALA A 3 -10.65 6.71 -7.21
C ALA A 3 -9.51 7.50 -7.91
N ASP A 4 -9.60 8.83 -7.88
CA ASP A 4 -8.67 9.70 -8.63
C ASP A 4 -7.22 9.58 -8.15
N LEU A 5 -7.00 9.42 -6.84
CA LEU A 5 -5.66 9.27 -6.28
C LEU A 5 -5.03 7.92 -6.64
N VAL A 6 -5.81 6.84 -6.58
CA VAL A 6 -5.34 5.49 -6.93
C VAL A 6 -4.95 5.45 -8.40
N ASP A 7 -5.77 6.02 -9.28
CA ASP A 7 -5.51 6.12 -10.72
C ASP A 7 -4.27 6.99 -11.03
N ASP A 8 -4.10 8.12 -10.33
CA ASP A 8 -2.91 8.96 -10.49
C ASP A 8 -1.63 8.19 -10.09
N VAL A 9 -1.64 7.57 -8.90
CA VAL A 9 -0.50 6.77 -8.42
C VAL A 9 -0.18 5.64 -9.38
N PHE A 10 -1.20 4.93 -9.87
CA PHE A 10 -1.02 3.87 -10.87
C PHE A 10 -0.32 4.39 -12.13
N ARG A 11 -0.83 5.46 -12.74
CA ARG A 11 -0.26 6.03 -13.97
C ARG A 11 1.17 6.52 -13.76
N ARG A 12 1.48 7.06 -12.58
CA ARG A 12 2.83 7.54 -12.26
C ARG A 12 3.81 6.38 -12.07
N LEU A 13 3.41 5.32 -11.38
CA LEU A 13 4.21 4.10 -11.27
C LEU A 13 4.48 3.48 -12.65
N GLN A 14 3.49 3.44 -13.54
CA GLN A 14 3.69 2.99 -14.92
C GLN A 14 4.73 3.85 -15.67
N LYS A 15 4.66 5.19 -15.54
CA LYS A 15 5.64 6.11 -16.15
C LYS A 15 7.06 5.89 -15.62
N GLU A 16 7.21 5.48 -14.37
CA GLU A 16 8.50 5.17 -13.77
C GLU A 16 9.07 3.80 -14.18
N GLY A 17 8.31 3.00 -14.92
CA GLY A 17 8.76 1.72 -15.51
C GLY A 17 8.35 0.48 -14.73
N PHE A 18 7.47 0.59 -13.73
CA PHE A 18 6.91 -0.57 -13.04
C PHE A 18 5.96 -1.34 -13.97
N GLN A 19 6.11 -2.66 -14.03
CA GLN A 19 5.42 -3.55 -14.97
C GLN A 19 4.23 -4.28 -14.33
N GLU A 20 4.37 -4.70 -13.07
CA GLU A 20 3.28 -5.29 -12.28
C GLU A 20 3.00 -4.36 -11.11
N ILE A 21 1.75 -3.95 -10.93
CA ILE A 21 1.34 -3.01 -9.89
C ILE A 21 0.04 -3.51 -9.26
N ALA A 22 0.02 -3.62 -7.94
CA ALA A 22 -1.18 -3.81 -7.14
C ALA A 22 -1.31 -2.66 -6.14
N LEU A 23 -2.48 -2.04 -6.11
CA LEU A 23 -2.82 -0.93 -5.22
C LEU A 23 -4.01 -1.34 -4.36
N GLU A 24 -3.91 -1.09 -3.06
CA GLU A 24 -5.01 -1.29 -2.12
C GLU A 24 -5.22 0.02 -1.35
N PHE A 25 -6.41 0.59 -1.51
CA PHE A 25 -6.83 1.74 -0.72
C PHE A 25 -7.72 1.26 0.42
N ALA A 26 -7.32 1.59 1.65
CA ALA A 26 -8.08 1.32 2.86
C ALA A 26 -8.37 2.63 3.59
N ARG A 27 -9.61 2.77 4.05
CA ARG A 27 -9.99 3.82 5.00
C ARG A 27 -10.58 3.17 6.23
N GLU A 28 -10.05 3.52 7.39
CA GLU A 28 -10.44 2.95 8.67
C GLU A 28 -10.85 4.07 9.62
N ASN A 29 -12.02 3.91 10.23
CA ASN A 29 -12.45 4.74 11.35
C ASN A 29 -12.44 3.87 12.60
N VAL A 30 -11.57 4.21 13.55
CA VAL A 30 -11.35 3.43 14.77
C VAL A 30 -11.74 4.28 15.97
N GLU A 31 -12.71 3.80 16.73
CA GLU A 31 -13.07 4.33 18.04
C GLU A 31 -12.62 3.36 19.11
N GLN A 32 -11.80 3.83 20.06
CA GLN A 32 -11.35 3.05 21.21
C GLN A 32 -11.85 3.68 22.49
N ILE A 33 -12.61 2.91 23.26
CA ILE A 33 -13.00 3.24 24.63
C ILE A 33 -12.33 2.23 25.55
N ARG A 34 -11.55 2.72 26.51
CA ARG A 34 -10.89 1.90 27.52
C ARG A 34 -11.51 2.19 28.89
N PHE A 35 -11.66 1.12 29.67
CA PHE A 35 -12.19 1.16 31.02
C PHE A 35 -11.14 0.65 32.00
N SER A 36 -10.98 1.35 33.12
CA SER A 36 -10.14 0.95 34.24
C SER A 36 -10.86 1.28 35.55
N ALA A 37 -10.82 0.36 36.52
CA ALA A 37 -11.45 0.51 37.83
C ALA A 37 -12.94 0.96 37.77
N SER A 38 -13.73 0.38 36.86
CA SER A 38 -15.15 0.73 36.64
C SER A 38 -15.40 2.18 36.18
N SER A 39 -14.38 2.85 35.64
CA SER A 39 -14.46 4.18 35.06
C SER A 39 -13.83 4.20 33.66
N THR A 40 -14.34 5.04 32.76
CA THR A 40 -13.70 5.28 31.46
C THR A 40 -12.40 6.03 31.68
N ASP A 41 -11.27 5.47 31.23
CA ASP A 41 -9.95 6.09 31.40
C ASP A 41 -9.38 6.68 30.10
N LEU A 42 -9.83 6.20 28.92
CA LEU A 42 -9.38 6.71 27.63
C LEU A 42 -10.47 6.55 26.55
N HIS A 43 -10.62 7.60 25.74
CA HIS A 43 -11.50 7.63 24.57
C HIS A 43 -10.74 8.25 23.41
N ASN A 44 -10.39 7.42 22.43
CA ASN A 44 -9.63 7.83 21.25
C ASN A 44 -10.46 7.60 19.98
N TYR A 45 -10.22 8.46 19.00
CA TYR A 45 -10.78 8.36 17.66
C TYR A 45 -9.66 8.54 16.63
N TRP A 46 -9.58 7.64 15.65
CA TRP A 46 -8.68 7.74 14.51
C TRP A 46 -9.48 7.58 13.22
N ASP A 47 -9.22 8.44 12.25
CA ASP A 47 -9.63 8.27 10.85
C ASP A 47 -8.33 8.15 10.04
N GLU A 48 -8.04 6.95 9.56
CA GLU A 48 -6.84 6.65 8.78
C GLU A 48 -7.20 6.33 7.34
N GLU A 49 -6.52 6.97 6.39
CA GLU A 49 -6.53 6.61 4.98
C GLU A 49 -5.13 6.08 4.61
N ASN A 50 -5.07 4.89 4.04
CA ASN A 50 -3.82 4.21 3.68
C ASN A 50 -3.92 3.72 2.23
N LEU A 51 -2.92 4.04 1.41
CA LEU A 51 -2.74 3.45 0.09
C LEU A 51 -1.51 2.53 0.11
N SER A 52 -1.76 1.23 0.15
CA SER A 52 -0.74 0.20 0.02
C SER A 52 -0.38 0.03 -1.45
N VAL A 53 0.91 0.13 -1.76
CA VAL A 53 1.47 0.00 -3.10
C VAL A 53 2.38 -1.21 -3.12
N PHE A 54 2.13 -2.14 -4.03
CA PHE A 54 3.01 -3.25 -4.36
C PHE A 54 3.34 -3.16 -5.84
N ALA A 55 4.63 -3.13 -6.19
CA ALA A 55 5.06 -2.96 -7.57
C ALA A 55 6.30 -3.77 -7.90
N ALA A 56 6.42 -4.18 -9.16
CA ALA A 56 7.58 -4.89 -9.68
C ALA A 56 8.20 -4.17 -10.90
N MET A 57 9.54 -4.13 -10.95
CA MET A 57 10.30 -3.57 -12.06
C MET A 57 11.53 -4.45 -12.32
N ASN A 58 11.66 -4.97 -13.55
CA ASN A 58 12.79 -5.79 -13.99
C ASN A 58 13.04 -6.98 -13.04
N GLY A 59 11.96 -7.65 -12.63
CA GLY A 59 12.00 -8.75 -11.69
C GLY A 59 12.31 -8.41 -10.24
N ARG A 60 12.33 -7.13 -9.89
CA ARG A 60 12.54 -6.65 -8.52
C ARG A 60 11.21 -6.19 -7.94
N THR A 61 10.81 -6.76 -6.81
CA THR A 61 9.54 -6.45 -6.14
C THR A 61 9.77 -5.50 -4.97
N VAL A 62 8.91 -4.49 -4.84
CA VAL A 62 8.95 -3.50 -3.76
C VAL A 62 7.54 -3.14 -3.30
N SER A 63 7.43 -2.67 -2.07
CA SER A 63 6.17 -2.20 -1.51
C SER A 63 6.36 -0.99 -0.61
N THR A 64 5.31 -0.17 -0.50
CA THR A 64 5.24 0.95 0.44
C THR A 64 3.79 1.22 0.83
N VAL A 65 3.58 1.92 1.94
CA VAL A 65 2.27 2.43 2.34
C VAL A 65 2.33 3.96 2.31
N ILE A 66 1.36 4.59 1.67
CA ILE A 66 1.22 6.05 1.60
C ILE A 66 0.04 6.44 2.48
N LYS A 67 0.33 7.13 3.59
CA LYS A 67 -0.68 7.63 4.54
C LYS A 67 -1.12 9.07 4.26
N ASP A 68 -0.26 9.83 3.57
CA ASP A 68 -0.49 11.24 3.26
C ASP A 68 -0.39 11.45 1.74
N PRO A 69 -1.45 11.91 1.06
CA PRO A 69 -1.44 12.22 -0.37
C PRO A 69 -0.34 13.21 -0.78
N ALA A 70 0.03 14.15 0.09
CA ALA A 70 1.10 15.11 -0.22
C ALA A 70 2.48 14.44 -0.34
N SER A 71 2.64 13.23 0.19
CA SER A 71 3.89 12.47 0.17
C SER A 71 4.05 11.53 -1.04
N VAL A 72 3.04 11.44 -1.92
CA VAL A 72 3.02 10.49 -3.04
C VAL A 72 4.26 10.60 -3.92
N ASP A 73 4.65 11.82 -4.28
CA ASP A 73 5.81 12.10 -5.14
C ASP A 73 7.09 11.50 -4.56
N GLN A 74 7.33 11.80 -3.28
CA GLN A 74 8.49 11.32 -2.56
C GLN A 74 8.45 9.79 -2.38
N ALA A 75 7.27 9.23 -2.13
CA ALA A 75 7.08 7.80 -1.99
C ALA A 75 7.41 7.05 -3.28
N ILE A 76 6.95 7.54 -4.44
CA ILE A 76 7.25 6.93 -5.75
C ILE A 76 8.74 6.99 -6.08
N ILE A 77 9.39 8.15 -5.85
CA ILE A 77 10.84 8.30 -6.07
C ILE A 77 11.60 7.29 -5.22
N ARG A 78 11.29 7.23 -3.92
CA ARG A 78 11.92 6.30 -2.99
C ARG A 78 11.66 4.84 -3.37
N LEU A 79 10.45 4.51 -3.81
CA LEU A 79 10.08 3.17 -4.23
C LEU A 79 10.95 2.73 -5.43
N LYS A 80 11.19 3.61 -6.39
CA LYS A 80 12.10 3.36 -7.52
C LYS A 80 13.54 3.18 -7.08
N GLU A 81 14.06 4.05 -6.21
CA GLU A 81 15.42 3.94 -5.69
C GLU A 81 15.65 2.60 -4.97
N VAL A 82 14.68 2.18 -4.15
CA VAL A 82 14.71 0.87 -3.48
C VAL A 82 14.66 -0.24 -4.52
N ALA A 83 13.73 -0.15 -5.50
CA ALA A 83 13.61 -1.16 -6.54
C ALA A 83 14.90 -1.36 -7.32
N LEU A 84 15.65 -0.30 -7.64
CA LEU A 84 16.93 -0.41 -8.35
C LEU A 84 18.05 -1.07 -7.53
N ARG A 85 17.93 -1.09 -6.21
CA ARG A 85 18.92 -1.68 -5.29
C ARG A 85 18.53 -3.06 -4.77
N THR A 86 17.25 -3.42 -4.88
CA THR A 86 16.75 -4.73 -4.45
C THR A 86 17.24 -5.82 -5.41
N PRO A 87 17.67 -6.99 -4.91
CA PRO A 87 17.98 -8.14 -5.75
C PRO A 87 16.76 -8.57 -6.59
N GLU A 88 17.00 -9.20 -7.73
CA GLU A 88 15.91 -9.82 -8.48
C GLU A 88 15.27 -10.94 -7.66
N ASN A 89 13.95 -10.98 -7.67
CA ASN A 89 13.16 -12.00 -7.02
C ASN A 89 12.85 -13.07 -8.06
N PRO A 90 13.33 -14.31 -7.94
CA PRO A 90 13.06 -15.37 -8.92
C PRO A 90 11.59 -15.81 -8.96
N PHE A 91 10.76 -15.35 -8.02
CA PHE A 91 9.34 -15.66 -7.91
C PHE A 91 8.44 -14.51 -8.37
N ILE A 92 8.88 -13.68 -9.32
CA ILE A 92 8.14 -12.51 -9.89
C ILE A 92 6.71 -12.93 -10.22
N CYS A 93 5.80 -12.73 -9.29
CA CYS A 93 4.40 -13.06 -9.45
C CYS A 93 3.67 -12.31 -8.33
N LEU A 94 3.06 -11.18 -8.66
CA LEU A 94 1.82 -10.76 -7.99
C LEU A 94 0.63 -11.67 -8.39
N HIS A 95 0.89 -12.81 -9.03
CA HIS A 95 -0.11 -13.84 -9.29
C HIS A 95 -0.61 -14.44 -7.97
N TYR A 96 -1.74 -13.92 -7.50
CA TYR A 96 -2.67 -14.67 -6.67
C TYR A 96 -3.09 -15.90 -7.46
N ARG A 97 -2.45 -17.05 -7.23
CA ARG A 97 -3.02 -18.34 -7.65
C ARG A 97 -4.30 -18.48 -6.85
N GLY A 98 -5.44 -18.28 -7.51
CA GLY A 98 -6.75 -18.58 -6.96
C GLY A 98 -6.70 -19.93 -6.24
N THR A 99 -7.37 -19.99 -5.10
CA THR A 99 -7.59 -21.22 -4.31
C THR A 99 -7.70 -22.43 -5.22
N PRO A 100 -6.94 -23.51 -5.00
CA PRO A 100 -7.11 -24.72 -5.79
C PRO A 100 -8.57 -25.16 -5.64
N ASP A 101 -9.25 -25.30 -6.78
CA ASP A 101 -10.58 -25.90 -6.88
C ASP A 101 -10.51 -27.26 -6.16
N ILE A 102 -11.08 -27.33 -4.96
CA ILE A 102 -11.27 -28.60 -4.26
C ILE A 102 -12.49 -29.23 -4.92
N ARG A 103 -12.24 -30.05 -5.94
CA ARG A 103 -13.21 -31.03 -6.45
C ARG A 103 -12.93 -32.39 -5.84
#